data_AF-A0A7E6CUI9-F1
#
_entry.id   AF-A0A7E6CUI9-F1
#
_cell.length_a   1.000
_cell.length_b   1.000
_cell.length_c   1.000
_cell.angle_alpha   90.00
_cell.angle_beta   90.00
_cell.angle_gamma   90.00
#
_symmetry.space_group_name_H-M   'P 1'
#
loop_
_entity.id
_entity.type
_entity.pdbx_description
1 polymer ?
#
loop_
_entity_poly.entity_id
_entity_poly.type
_entity_poly.pdbx_seq_one_letter_code
_entity_poly.pdbx_strand_id
1 'polypeptide(L)'
;MRAILGSYDSELAPAEHSPQLTRRMREAEDLVQKVHAHSSEMEAQLAQALEELGSQKQRADTLEMELKVLRSQAGPAEQSVLLSREEASELRLKVEELEGERSRLEESKKQLEMQLERLTLLGDYDQSKTKVLHMSANPARGARQCLRQDQARLQEECERLRQLVSALERGGPVPADLQASCLPSSKEVAELRKQVESAELKNQRLKEVFQTKVQEFRKVCYTLTGYQVDITRESQYRLTSMYAERKDDCLVFKATGPSGATMQLLETEFSRTVPELIELHLLRQDSIPAFLSALTLDLFSRQTLA
;
A
#
# COMPACT_ATOMS: atom_id res chain seq x y z
N MET A 1 -102.19 -35.04 122.39
CA MET A 1 -103.04 -34.31 121.42
C MET A 1 -102.76 -34.86 120.01
N ARG A 2 -103.06 -36.08 119.56
CA ARG A 2 -104.20 -37.03 119.65
C ARG A 2 -105.56 -36.57 119.10
N ALA A 3 -105.62 -35.46 118.36
CA ALA A 3 -106.89 -35.00 117.77
C ALA A 3 -106.77 -34.24 116.44
N ILE A 4 -105.70 -34.44 115.66
CA ILE A 4 -105.60 -33.94 114.26
C ILE A 4 -105.01 -35.01 113.33
N LEU A 5 -105.17 -36.29 113.70
CA LEU A 5 -104.79 -37.47 112.91
C LEU A 5 -106.03 -38.25 112.44
N GLY A 6 -107.22 -37.62 112.51
CA GLY A 6 -108.50 -38.25 112.17
C GLY A 6 -109.45 -37.36 111.35
N SER A 7 -108.97 -36.24 110.79
CA SER A 7 -109.79 -35.32 109.99
C SER A 7 -109.31 -35.14 108.54
N TYR A 8 -108.37 -35.96 108.06
CA TYR A 8 -107.95 -35.93 106.64
C TYR A 8 -108.23 -37.22 105.87
N ASP A 9 -108.80 -38.24 106.51
CA ASP A 9 -109.27 -39.46 105.84
C ASP A 9 -110.69 -39.34 105.27
N SER A 10 -111.28 -38.14 105.27
CA SER A 10 -112.69 -37.92 104.89
C SER A 10 -112.93 -37.07 103.62
N GLU A 11 -111.90 -36.72 102.84
CA GLU A 11 -112.09 -36.04 101.54
C GLU A 11 -111.76 -36.90 100.31
N LEU A 12 -111.74 -38.23 100.46
CA LEU A 12 -111.70 -39.16 99.33
C LEU A 12 -113.09 -39.76 99.10
N ALA A 13 -113.96 -39.00 98.42
CA ALA A 13 -115.17 -39.52 97.80
C ALA A 13 -115.20 -39.15 96.30
N PRO A 14 -115.07 -40.13 95.37
CA PRO A 14 -115.03 -39.90 93.94
C PRO A 14 -116.40 -40.20 93.31
N ALA A 15 -117.04 -39.27 92.59
CA ALA A 15 -118.09 -39.65 91.64
C ALA A 15 -118.46 -38.69 90.50
N GLU A 16 -118.13 -37.38 90.49
CA GLU A 16 -118.76 -36.49 89.48
C GLU A 16 -117.83 -35.65 88.56
N HIS A 17 -116.52 -35.92 88.49
CA HIS A 17 -115.56 -35.05 87.75
C HIS A 17 -114.66 -35.75 86.69
N SER A 18 -115.11 -36.80 85.99
CA SER A 18 -114.24 -37.63 85.13
C SER A 18 -113.82 -37.11 83.74
N PRO A 19 -114.52 -36.20 83.01
CA PRO A 19 -114.11 -35.83 81.65
C PRO A 19 -113.16 -34.64 81.54
N GLN A 20 -113.19 -33.67 82.48
CA GLN A 20 -112.36 -32.45 82.40
C GLN A 20 -110.92 -32.68 82.86
N LEU A 21 -110.71 -33.54 83.86
CA LEU A 21 -109.37 -33.87 84.38
C LEU A 21 -108.54 -34.62 83.32
N THR A 22 -109.17 -35.57 82.62
CA THR A 22 -108.53 -36.37 81.56
C THR A 22 -108.06 -35.51 80.38
N ARG A 23 -108.77 -34.41 80.07
CA ARG A 23 -108.36 -33.46 79.03
C ARG A 23 -107.16 -32.61 79.47
N ARG A 24 -107.16 -32.11 80.70
CA ARG A 24 -106.01 -31.37 81.27
C ARG A 24 -104.77 -32.27 81.44
N MET A 25 -104.97 -33.54 81.77
CA MET A 25 -103.90 -34.53 81.85
C MET A 25 -103.25 -34.75 80.47
N ARG A 26 -104.04 -34.94 79.42
CA ARG A 26 -103.52 -35.07 78.04
C ARG A 26 -102.81 -33.80 77.56
N GLU A 27 -103.39 -32.62 77.82
CA GLU A 27 -102.74 -31.35 77.47
C GLU A 27 -101.40 -31.16 78.20
N ALA A 28 -101.32 -31.58 79.47
CA ALA A 28 -100.07 -31.57 80.25
C ALA A 28 -99.06 -32.62 79.74
N GLU A 29 -99.50 -33.82 79.37
CA GLU A 29 -98.66 -34.86 78.77
C GLU A 29 -98.10 -34.41 77.41
N ASP A 30 -98.91 -33.77 76.57
CA ASP A 30 -98.47 -33.19 75.29
C ASP A 30 -97.44 -32.06 75.49
N LEU A 31 -97.63 -31.21 76.51
CA LEU A 31 -96.66 -30.17 76.88
C LEU A 31 -95.35 -30.78 77.38
N VAL A 32 -95.41 -31.82 78.22
CA VAL A 32 -94.22 -32.53 78.71
C VAL A 32 -93.50 -33.23 77.56
N GLN A 33 -94.20 -33.86 76.63
CA GLN A 33 -93.60 -34.45 75.44
C GLN A 33 -92.93 -33.40 74.55
N LYS A 34 -93.55 -32.23 74.37
CA LYS A 34 -92.94 -31.11 73.61
C LYS A 34 -91.68 -30.57 74.29
N VAL A 35 -91.71 -30.40 75.61
CA VAL A 35 -90.53 -29.95 76.37
C VAL A 35 -89.43 -31.00 76.32
N HIS A 36 -89.77 -32.29 76.42
CA HIS A 36 -88.80 -33.37 76.33
C HIS A 36 -88.18 -33.46 74.93
N ALA A 37 -88.99 -33.34 73.87
CA ALA A 37 -88.51 -33.27 72.49
C ALA A 37 -87.56 -32.07 72.30
N HIS A 38 -87.93 -30.89 72.78
CA HIS A 38 -87.07 -29.71 72.70
C HIS A 38 -85.78 -29.85 73.53
N SER A 39 -85.84 -30.44 74.72
CA SER A 39 -84.65 -30.74 75.54
C SER A 39 -83.70 -31.67 74.80
N SER A 40 -84.23 -32.73 74.18
CA SER A 40 -83.42 -33.68 73.41
C SER A 40 -82.79 -33.04 72.15
N GLU A 41 -83.50 -32.12 71.51
CA GLU A 41 -82.99 -31.37 70.35
C GLU A 41 -81.88 -30.40 70.76
N MET A 42 -82.05 -29.68 71.88
CA MET A 42 -81.04 -28.78 72.43
C MET A 42 -79.79 -29.54 72.90
N GLU A 43 -79.95 -30.73 73.51
CA GLU A 43 -78.84 -31.61 73.88
C GLU A 43 -78.08 -32.10 72.64
N ALA A 44 -78.78 -32.45 71.57
CA ALA A 44 -78.15 -32.85 70.31
C ALA A 44 -77.36 -31.70 69.66
N GLN A 45 -77.91 -30.48 69.63
CA GLN A 45 -77.22 -29.29 69.13
C GLN A 45 -75.99 -28.95 69.98
N LEU A 46 -76.08 -29.11 71.31
CA LEU A 46 -74.96 -28.86 72.22
C LEU A 46 -73.85 -29.90 72.04
N ALA A 47 -74.20 -31.17 71.84
CA ALA A 47 -73.24 -32.22 71.52
C ALA A 47 -72.53 -31.96 70.18
N GLN A 48 -73.27 -31.55 69.15
CA GLN A 48 -72.70 -31.20 67.85
C GLN A 48 -71.75 -29.99 67.96
N ALA A 49 -72.14 -28.94 68.68
CA ALA A 49 -71.29 -27.77 68.90
C ALA A 49 -69.99 -28.09 69.67
N LEU A 50 -70.04 -29.02 70.63
CA LEU A 50 -68.86 -29.47 71.37
C LEU A 50 -67.90 -30.29 70.48
N GLU A 51 -68.44 -31.14 69.60
CA GLU A 51 -67.62 -31.89 68.63
C GLU A 51 -66.96 -30.96 67.61
N GLU A 52 -67.71 -29.99 67.08
CA GLU A 52 -67.19 -28.95 66.19
C GLU A 52 -66.11 -28.12 66.88
N LEU A 53 -66.32 -27.69 68.13
CA LEU A 53 -65.32 -26.98 68.93
C LEU A 53 -64.06 -27.82 69.15
N GLY A 54 -64.22 -29.12 69.44
CA GLY A 54 -63.10 -30.06 69.56
C GLY A 54 -62.28 -30.16 68.28
N SER A 55 -62.95 -30.26 67.13
CA SER A 55 -62.29 -30.31 65.81
C SER A 55 -61.54 -29.01 65.48
N GLN A 56 -62.11 -27.84 65.83
CA GLN A 56 -61.46 -26.55 65.60
C GLN A 56 -60.25 -26.36 66.51
N LYS A 57 -60.31 -26.84 67.76
CA LYS A 57 -59.18 -26.81 68.68
C LYS A 57 -58.00 -27.65 68.16
N GLN A 58 -58.27 -28.85 67.65
CA GLN A 58 -57.24 -29.70 67.03
C GLN A 58 -56.62 -29.02 65.79
N ARG A 59 -57.42 -28.32 64.98
CA ARG A 59 -56.91 -27.52 63.84
C ARG A 59 -56.05 -26.34 64.29
N ALA A 60 -56.44 -25.66 65.37
CA ALA A 60 -55.64 -24.58 65.94
C ALA A 60 -54.29 -25.11 66.47
N ASP A 61 -54.30 -26.21 67.22
CA ASP A 61 -53.09 -26.82 67.77
C ASP A 61 -52.13 -27.31 66.67
N THR A 62 -52.66 -27.89 65.58
CA THR A 62 -51.85 -28.31 64.42
C THR A 62 -51.23 -27.12 63.69
N LEU A 63 -52.01 -26.06 63.43
CA LEU A 63 -51.48 -24.82 62.82
C LEU A 63 -50.44 -24.13 63.70
N GLU A 64 -50.61 -24.13 65.03
CA GLU A 64 -49.62 -23.58 65.95
C GLU A 64 -48.30 -24.36 65.92
N MET A 65 -48.37 -25.70 65.82
CA MET A 65 -47.18 -26.52 65.66
C MET A 65 -46.48 -26.26 64.32
N GLU A 66 -47.23 -26.18 63.22
CA GLU A 66 -46.70 -25.85 61.90
C GLU A 66 -46.02 -24.47 61.89
N LEU A 67 -46.63 -23.45 62.51
CA LEU A 67 -46.04 -22.13 62.64
C LEU A 67 -44.75 -22.13 63.48
N LYS A 68 -44.70 -22.91 64.57
CA LYS A 68 -43.47 -23.06 65.38
C LYS A 68 -42.35 -23.73 64.58
N VAL A 69 -42.66 -24.75 63.79
CA VAL A 69 -41.70 -25.45 62.93
C VAL A 69 -41.20 -24.53 61.79
N LEU A 70 -42.09 -23.80 61.13
CA LEU A 70 -41.70 -22.85 60.08
C LEU A 70 -40.84 -21.71 60.64
N ARG A 71 -41.12 -21.24 61.85
CA ARG A 71 -40.35 -20.16 62.49
C ARG A 71 -38.94 -20.61 62.90
N SER A 72 -38.78 -21.85 63.36
CA SER A 72 -37.46 -22.40 63.68
C SER A 72 -36.63 -22.70 62.42
N GLN A 73 -37.27 -22.96 61.29
CA GLN A 73 -36.61 -23.12 59.98
C GLN A 73 -36.26 -21.77 59.32
N ALA A 74 -37.06 -20.72 59.53
CA ALA A 74 -36.84 -19.40 58.94
C ALA A 74 -35.62 -18.66 59.52
N GLY A 75 -35.36 -18.77 60.82
CA GLY A 75 -34.20 -18.13 61.47
C GLY A 75 -32.82 -18.47 60.87
N PRO A 76 -32.46 -19.75 60.68
CA PRO A 76 -31.21 -20.12 60.03
C PRO A 76 -31.22 -19.83 58.52
N ALA A 77 -32.38 -19.88 57.87
CA ALA A 77 -32.52 -19.53 56.46
C ALA A 77 -32.21 -18.04 56.22
N GLU A 78 -32.74 -17.12 57.04
CA GLU A 78 -32.47 -15.68 56.94
C GLU A 78 -30.99 -15.35 57.18
N GLN A 79 -30.34 -16.00 58.15
CA GLN A 79 -28.90 -15.82 58.40
C GLN A 79 -28.05 -16.37 57.23
N SER A 80 -28.41 -17.51 56.67
CA SER A 80 -27.71 -18.05 55.48
C SER A 80 -27.85 -17.13 54.26
N VAL A 81 -29.01 -16.51 54.06
CA VAL A 81 -29.26 -15.55 52.96
C VAL A 81 -28.44 -14.28 53.12
N LEU A 82 -28.24 -13.79 54.36
CA LEU A 82 -27.40 -12.63 54.63
C LEU A 82 -25.92 -12.93 54.38
N LEU A 83 -25.41 -14.05 54.87
CA LEU A 83 -24.03 -14.49 54.62
C LEU A 83 -23.77 -14.71 53.13
N SER A 84 -24.67 -15.39 52.42
CA SER A 84 -24.57 -15.54 50.96
C SER A 84 -24.65 -14.22 50.21
N ARG A 85 -25.35 -13.20 50.75
CA ARG A 85 -25.41 -11.87 50.16
C ARG A 85 -24.12 -11.07 50.38
N GLU A 86 -23.50 -11.19 51.55
CA GLU A 86 -22.20 -10.60 51.86
C GLU A 86 -21.11 -11.24 51.00
N GLU A 87 -21.06 -12.58 50.93
CA GLU A 87 -20.17 -13.32 50.01
C GLU A 87 -20.42 -12.92 48.54
N ALA A 88 -21.68 -12.78 48.12
CA ALA A 88 -21.99 -12.31 46.78
C ALA A 88 -21.54 -10.86 46.54
N SER A 89 -21.53 -10.02 47.57
CA SER A 89 -21.02 -8.64 47.47
C SER A 89 -19.50 -8.58 47.40
N GLU A 90 -18.81 -9.42 48.17
CA GLU A 90 -17.35 -9.56 48.11
C GLU A 90 -16.90 -10.12 46.76
N LEU A 91 -17.61 -11.14 46.25
CA LEU A 91 -17.36 -11.70 44.93
C LEU A 91 -17.60 -10.66 43.83
N ARG A 92 -18.63 -9.81 43.93
CA ARG A 92 -18.86 -8.71 42.98
C ARG A 92 -17.71 -7.70 43.00
N LEU A 93 -17.27 -7.27 44.18
CA LEU A 93 -16.11 -6.38 44.30
C LEU A 93 -14.85 -7.02 43.71
N LYS A 94 -14.62 -8.31 43.97
CA LYS A 94 -13.48 -9.03 43.39
C LYS A 94 -13.56 -9.13 41.87
N VAL A 95 -14.76 -9.32 41.30
CA VAL A 95 -14.98 -9.30 39.85
C VAL A 95 -14.65 -7.92 39.29
N GLU A 96 -15.13 -6.84 39.91
CA GLU A 96 -14.82 -5.47 39.48
C GLU A 96 -13.32 -5.16 39.53
N GLU A 97 -12.62 -5.60 40.59
CA GLU A 97 -11.16 -5.48 40.70
C GLU A 97 -10.45 -6.24 39.57
N LEU A 98 -10.83 -7.50 39.32
CA LEU A 98 -10.25 -8.33 38.28
C LEU A 98 -10.51 -7.76 36.88
N GLU A 99 -11.70 -7.19 36.65
CA GLU A 99 -12.02 -6.49 35.41
C GLU A 99 -11.15 -5.25 35.21
N GLY A 100 -10.89 -4.49 36.30
CA GLY A 100 -9.98 -3.35 36.29
C GLY A 100 -8.51 -3.73 36.08
N GLU A 101 -8.05 -4.83 36.67
CA GLU A 101 -6.71 -5.36 36.41
C GLU A 101 -6.58 -5.85 34.97
N ARG A 102 -7.59 -6.55 34.46
CA ARG A 102 -7.64 -7.03 33.09
C ARG A 102 -7.59 -5.87 32.10
N SER A 103 -8.35 -4.79 32.32
CA SER A 103 -8.33 -3.63 31.42
C SER A 103 -6.96 -2.94 31.40
N ARG A 104 -6.32 -2.76 32.56
CA ARG A 104 -4.94 -2.23 32.66
C ARG A 104 -3.92 -3.11 31.96
N LEU A 105 -4.04 -4.43 32.09
CA LEU A 105 -3.17 -5.39 31.40
C LEU A 105 -3.40 -5.35 29.89
N GLU A 106 -4.65 -5.25 29.43
CA GLU A 106 -4.99 -5.11 28.01
C GLU A 106 -4.42 -3.81 27.42
N GLU A 107 -4.48 -2.69 28.14
CA GLU A 107 -3.86 -1.43 27.73
C GLU A 107 -2.33 -1.53 27.65
N SER A 108 -1.71 -2.10 28.68
CA SER A 108 -0.25 -2.31 28.72
C SER A 108 0.21 -3.23 27.58
N LYS A 109 -0.56 -4.29 27.30
CA LYS A 109 -0.32 -5.20 26.18
C LYS A 109 -0.40 -4.48 24.84
N LYS A 110 -1.45 -3.68 24.60
CA LYS A 110 -1.59 -2.87 23.37
C LYS A 110 -0.41 -1.91 23.18
N GLN A 111 0.04 -1.26 24.26
CA GLN A 111 1.19 -0.36 24.21
C GLN A 111 2.48 -1.12 23.84
N LEU A 112 2.72 -2.29 24.44
CA LEU A 112 3.86 -3.14 24.12
C LEU A 112 3.79 -3.69 22.69
N GLU A 113 2.62 -4.10 22.22
CA GLU A 113 2.39 -4.56 20.85
C GLU A 113 2.72 -3.44 19.86
N MET A 114 2.21 -2.23 20.08
CA MET A 114 2.52 -1.06 19.24
C MET A 114 4.03 -0.73 19.25
N GLN A 115 4.70 -0.86 20.39
CA GLN A 115 6.16 -0.67 20.47
C GLN A 115 6.90 -1.74 19.68
N LEU A 116 6.52 -3.01 19.81
CA LEU A 116 7.12 -4.11 19.06
C LEU A 116 6.90 -3.98 17.56
N GLU A 117 5.70 -3.56 17.12
CA GLU A 117 5.41 -3.27 15.72
C GLU A 117 6.31 -2.16 15.19
N ARG A 118 6.48 -1.07 15.95
CA ARG A 118 7.38 0.02 15.59
C ARG A 118 8.84 -0.44 15.45
N LEU A 119 9.32 -1.25 16.39
CA LEU A 119 10.68 -1.80 16.34
C LEU A 119 10.84 -2.76 15.13
N THR A 120 9.82 -3.57 14.85
CA THR A 120 9.80 -4.46 13.69
C THR A 120 9.84 -3.69 12.37
N LEU A 121 9.12 -2.57 12.27
CA LEU A 121 9.16 -1.67 11.11
C LEU A 121 10.54 -1.02 10.90
N LEU A 122 11.27 -0.76 11.99
CA LEU A 122 12.64 -0.27 11.94
C LEU A 122 13.66 -1.37 11.61
N GLY A 123 13.22 -2.64 11.59
CA GLY A 123 14.07 -3.80 11.32
C GLY A 123 14.84 -4.30 12.52
N ASP A 124 14.42 -3.96 13.75
CA ASP A 124 15.00 -4.54 14.96
C ASP A 124 14.68 -6.03 15.08
N TYR A 125 15.61 -6.78 15.64
CA TYR A 125 15.52 -8.23 15.77
C TYR A 125 16.08 -8.71 17.10
N ASP A 126 15.58 -9.86 17.55
CA ASP A 126 16.04 -10.53 18.77
C ASP A 126 17.36 -11.27 18.50
N GLN A 127 18.44 -10.83 19.13
CA GLN A 127 19.79 -11.40 18.94
C GLN A 127 19.91 -12.85 19.41
N SER A 128 19.02 -13.30 20.31
CA SER A 128 19.01 -14.68 20.79
C SER A 128 18.45 -15.67 19.77
N LYS A 129 17.53 -15.21 18.92
CA LYS A 129 16.81 -16.03 17.93
C LYS A 129 17.31 -15.82 16.51
N THR A 130 17.78 -14.63 16.18
CA THR A 130 18.06 -14.22 14.81
C THR A 130 19.47 -13.65 14.69
N LYS A 131 20.28 -14.26 13.83
CA LYS A 131 21.60 -13.76 13.46
C LYS A 131 21.56 -13.19 12.04
N VAL A 132 21.85 -11.90 11.92
CA VAL A 132 21.91 -11.22 10.62
C VAL A 132 23.28 -11.47 9.99
N LEU A 133 23.28 -11.98 8.76
CA LEU A 133 24.49 -12.25 7.97
C LEU A 133 24.41 -11.43 6.68
N HIS A 134 25.56 -10.92 6.25
CA HIS A 134 25.73 -10.31 4.94
C HIS A 134 27.07 -10.74 4.35
N MET A 135 27.20 -10.63 3.02
CA MET A 135 28.47 -10.94 2.37
C MET A 135 29.56 -9.98 2.86
N SER A 136 30.75 -10.52 3.11
CA SER A 136 31.93 -9.75 3.53
C SER A 136 32.39 -8.79 2.40
N ALA A 137 32.25 -9.22 1.15
CA ALA A 137 32.34 -8.37 -0.04
C ALA A 137 30.91 -7.96 -0.45
N ASN A 138 30.50 -6.75 -0.07
CA ASN A 138 29.22 -6.18 -0.49
C ASN A 138 29.45 -4.83 -1.21
N PRO A 139 28.51 -4.41 -2.09
CA PRO A 139 28.64 -3.15 -2.82
C PRO A 139 28.81 -1.93 -1.92
N ALA A 140 28.14 -1.91 -0.75
CA ALA A 140 28.27 -0.83 0.23
C ALA A 140 29.70 -0.70 0.80
N ARG A 141 30.39 -1.82 1.06
CA ARG A 141 31.77 -1.85 1.53
C ARG A 141 32.72 -1.40 0.42
N GLY A 142 32.48 -1.83 -0.82
CA GLY A 142 33.21 -1.34 -2.00
C GLY A 142 33.09 0.17 -2.13
N ALA A 143 31.88 0.72 -2.10
CA ALA A 143 31.63 2.15 -2.17
C ALA A 143 32.31 2.93 -1.03
N ARG A 144 32.25 2.42 0.22
CA ARG A 144 32.96 3.01 1.37
C ARG A 144 34.47 2.96 1.20
N GLN A 145 35.02 1.93 0.57
CA GLN A 145 36.45 1.82 0.31
C GLN A 145 36.90 2.81 -0.77
N CYS A 146 36.17 2.92 -1.88
CA CYS A 146 36.42 3.92 -2.90
C CYS A 146 36.37 5.33 -2.32
N LEU A 147 35.34 5.66 -1.54
CA LEU A 147 35.23 6.95 -0.86
C LEU A 147 36.45 7.26 0.03
N ARG A 148 36.96 6.27 0.77
CA ARG A 148 38.18 6.44 1.58
C ARG A 148 39.42 6.66 0.73
N GLN A 149 39.54 5.97 -0.40
CA GLN A 149 40.65 6.16 -1.33
C GLN A 149 40.62 7.54 -1.96
N ASP A 150 39.44 8.01 -2.36
CA ASP A 150 39.26 9.36 -2.92
C ASP A 150 39.53 10.44 -1.87
N GLN A 151 39.09 10.24 -0.64
CA GLN A 151 39.43 11.13 0.48
C GLN A 151 40.94 11.17 0.75
N ALA A 152 41.62 10.02 0.71
CA ALA A 152 43.08 9.96 0.89
C ALA A 152 43.80 10.70 -0.25
N ARG A 153 43.41 10.47 -1.50
CA ARG A 153 43.96 11.20 -2.67
C ARG A 153 43.75 12.70 -2.56
N LEU A 154 42.54 13.12 -2.19
CA LEU A 154 42.23 14.54 -2.02
C LEU A 154 43.05 15.16 -0.89
N GLN A 155 43.27 14.43 0.21
CA GLN A 155 44.14 14.88 1.30
C GLN A 155 45.58 15.03 0.84
N GLU A 156 46.13 14.05 0.13
CA GLU A 156 47.48 14.10 -0.46
C GLU A 156 47.63 15.29 -1.42
N GLU A 157 46.66 15.51 -2.30
CA GLU A 157 46.64 16.66 -3.22
C GLU A 157 46.54 17.98 -2.47
N CYS A 158 45.69 18.07 -1.45
CA CYS A 158 45.55 19.26 -0.62
C CYS A 158 46.85 19.57 0.14
N GLU A 159 47.51 18.56 0.69
CA GLU A 159 48.82 18.71 1.35
C GLU A 159 49.89 19.17 0.37
N ARG A 160 49.93 18.55 -0.82
CA ARG A 160 50.83 18.90 -1.91
C ARG A 160 50.63 20.36 -2.37
N LEU A 161 49.38 20.78 -2.55
CA LEU A 161 49.03 22.15 -2.92
C LEU A 161 49.35 23.14 -1.80
N ARG A 162 49.08 22.79 -0.54
CA ARG A 162 49.48 23.63 0.62
C ARG A 162 50.99 23.82 0.67
N GLN A 163 51.76 22.76 0.44
CA GLN A 163 53.23 22.84 0.38
C GLN A 163 53.67 23.77 -0.76
N LEU A 164 53.07 23.64 -1.96
CA LEU A 164 53.36 24.49 -3.11
C LEU A 164 53.07 25.97 -2.82
N VAL A 165 51.88 26.27 -2.32
CA VAL A 165 51.47 27.64 -1.96
C VAL A 165 52.42 28.21 -0.92
N SER A 166 52.77 27.45 0.12
CA SER A 166 53.71 27.90 1.14
C SER A 166 55.12 28.17 0.62
N ALA A 167 55.56 27.47 -0.44
CA ALA A 167 56.86 27.68 -1.07
C ALA A 167 56.86 28.93 -1.97
N LEU A 168 55.76 29.14 -2.71
CA LEU A 168 55.52 30.33 -3.52
C LEU A 168 55.39 31.60 -2.68
N GLU A 169 54.65 31.55 -1.57
CA GLU A 169 54.51 32.66 -0.62
C GLU A 169 55.84 33.04 0.04
N ARG A 170 56.74 32.07 0.23
CA ARG A 170 58.12 32.30 0.70
C ARG A 170 59.08 32.79 -0.39
N GLY A 171 58.60 33.00 -1.62
CA GLY A 171 59.42 33.47 -2.74
C GLY A 171 60.45 32.45 -3.26
N GLY A 172 60.29 31.16 -2.92
CA GLY A 172 61.19 30.09 -3.34
C GLY A 172 60.85 29.54 -4.73
N PRO A 173 61.82 28.94 -5.46
CA PRO A 173 61.53 28.25 -6.72
C PRO A 173 60.62 27.05 -6.47
N VAL A 174 59.63 26.86 -7.36
CA VAL A 174 58.69 25.73 -7.31
C VAL A 174 59.46 24.41 -7.34
N PRO A 175 59.26 23.49 -6.37
CA PRO A 175 59.91 22.18 -6.37
C PRO A 175 59.60 21.39 -7.65
N ALA A 176 60.64 20.85 -8.31
CA ALA A 176 60.54 20.16 -9.60
C ALA A 176 59.62 18.92 -9.57
N ASP A 177 59.49 18.26 -8.41
CA ASP A 177 58.57 17.13 -8.20
C ASP A 177 57.09 17.52 -8.39
N LEU A 178 56.78 18.82 -8.32
CA LEU A 178 55.43 19.36 -8.46
C LEU A 178 55.00 19.66 -9.89
N GLN A 179 55.94 19.93 -10.80
CA GLN A 179 55.66 20.08 -12.24
C GLN A 179 55.39 18.74 -12.93
N ALA A 180 55.89 17.63 -12.37
CA ALA A 180 55.81 16.31 -12.99
C ALA A 180 54.45 15.59 -12.83
N SER A 181 53.61 15.96 -11.85
CA SER A 181 52.33 15.25 -11.60
C SER A 181 51.11 15.83 -12.31
N CYS A 182 51.26 16.96 -13.01
CA CYS A 182 50.23 17.46 -13.95
C CYS A 182 50.48 16.98 -15.38
N LEU A 183 51.49 16.14 -15.61
CA LEU A 183 51.79 15.57 -16.91
C LEU A 183 51.55 14.06 -16.82
N PRO A 184 50.78 13.46 -17.75
CA PRO A 184 50.75 12.01 -17.88
C PRO A 184 52.20 11.52 -17.98
N SER A 185 52.49 10.35 -17.42
CA SER A 185 53.81 9.70 -17.47
C SER A 185 54.50 10.01 -18.81
N SER A 186 55.69 10.60 -18.80
CA SER A 186 56.43 11.01 -20.02
C SER A 186 56.48 9.90 -21.09
N LYS A 187 56.42 8.63 -20.66
CA LYS A 187 56.30 7.45 -21.52
C LYS A 187 54.94 7.33 -22.21
N GLU A 188 53.84 7.56 -21.50
CA GLU A 188 52.47 7.56 -22.04
C GLU A 188 52.26 8.74 -23.00
N VAL A 189 52.82 9.93 -22.70
CA VAL A 189 52.80 11.06 -23.63
C VAL A 189 53.60 10.77 -24.90
N ALA A 190 54.76 10.11 -24.79
CA ALA A 190 55.55 9.70 -25.96
C ALA A 190 54.83 8.62 -26.80
N GLU A 191 54.14 7.68 -26.16
CA GLU A 191 53.34 6.66 -26.85
C GLU A 191 52.12 7.26 -27.54
N LEU A 192 51.38 8.16 -26.87
CA LEU A 192 50.25 8.87 -27.47
C LEU A 192 50.68 9.77 -28.62
N ARG A 193 51.82 10.46 -28.51
CA ARG A 193 52.39 11.25 -29.63
C ARG A 193 52.73 10.36 -30.82
N LYS A 194 53.37 9.22 -30.60
CA LYS A 194 53.64 8.24 -31.65
C LYS A 194 52.34 7.72 -32.30
N GLN A 195 51.29 7.48 -31.51
CA GLN A 195 50.00 7.07 -32.04
C GLN A 195 49.37 8.18 -32.91
N VAL A 196 49.41 9.43 -32.46
CA VAL A 196 48.93 10.59 -33.22
C VAL A 196 49.73 10.74 -34.52
N GLU A 197 51.05 10.73 -34.47
CA GLU A 197 51.91 10.79 -35.66
C GLU A 197 51.61 9.64 -36.63
N SER A 198 51.39 8.42 -36.12
CA SER A 198 51.03 7.28 -36.95
C SER A 198 49.65 7.42 -37.60
N ALA A 199 48.69 8.02 -36.89
CA ALA A 199 47.34 8.27 -37.38
C ALA A 199 47.32 9.40 -38.41
N GLU A 200 48.09 10.46 -38.17
CA GLU A 200 48.31 11.56 -39.12
C GLU A 200 48.95 11.05 -40.40
N LEU A 201 49.98 10.22 -40.30
CA LEU A 201 50.63 9.62 -41.47
C LEU A 201 49.66 8.70 -42.25
N LYS A 202 48.84 7.91 -41.55
CA LYS A 202 47.78 7.11 -42.19
C LYS A 202 46.77 7.99 -42.91
N ASN A 203 46.34 9.09 -42.31
CA ASN A 203 45.42 10.05 -42.91
C ASN A 203 46.03 10.76 -44.13
N GLN A 204 47.32 11.12 -44.07
CA GLN A 204 48.04 11.70 -45.21
C GLN A 204 48.10 10.71 -46.37
N ARG A 205 48.52 9.46 -46.13
CA ARG A 205 48.52 8.40 -47.15
C ARG A 205 47.13 8.16 -47.73
N LEU A 206 46.09 8.16 -46.89
CA LEU A 206 44.72 7.99 -47.36
C LEU A 206 44.29 9.15 -48.28
N LYS A 207 44.66 10.39 -47.97
CA LYS A 207 44.43 11.55 -48.84
C LYS A 207 45.17 11.42 -50.18
N GLU A 208 46.42 10.97 -50.17
CA GLU A 208 47.21 10.75 -51.40
C GLU A 208 46.59 9.65 -52.28
N VAL A 209 46.17 8.53 -51.67
CA VAL A 209 45.49 7.44 -52.38
C VAL A 209 44.16 7.92 -52.95
N PHE A 210 43.37 8.67 -52.18
CA PHE A 210 42.11 9.24 -52.64
C PHE A 210 42.32 10.20 -53.81
N GLN A 211 43.30 11.11 -53.72
CA GLN A 211 43.64 12.01 -54.82
C GLN A 211 44.06 11.23 -56.07
N THR A 212 44.90 10.20 -55.91
CA THR A 212 45.33 9.35 -57.01
C THR A 212 44.15 8.64 -57.67
N LYS A 213 43.22 8.09 -56.87
CA LYS A 213 42.02 7.40 -57.37
C LYS A 213 41.03 8.34 -58.05
N VAL A 214 40.83 9.55 -57.53
CA VAL A 214 39.99 10.57 -58.15
C VAL A 214 40.61 11.03 -59.48
N GLN A 215 41.93 11.21 -59.54
CA GLN A 215 42.63 11.54 -60.79
C GLN A 215 42.56 10.41 -61.82
N GLU A 216 42.71 9.16 -61.38
CA GLU A 216 42.54 7.97 -62.23
C GLU A 216 41.12 7.91 -62.80
N PHE A 217 40.10 8.04 -61.95
CA PHE A 217 38.70 8.08 -62.36
C PHE A 217 38.43 9.22 -63.35
N ARG A 218 38.96 10.41 -63.07
CA ARG A 218 38.80 11.57 -63.94
C ARG A 218 39.45 11.36 -65.31
N LYS A 219 40.63 10.73 -65.38
CA LYS A 219 41.28 10.36 -66.65
C LYS A 219 40.43 9.35 -67.42
N VAL A 220 39.89 8.34 -66.75
CA VAL A 220 39.03 7.34 -67.38
C VAL A 220 37.74 7.98 -67.91
N CYS A 221 37.07 8.82 -67.12
CA CYS A 221 35.90 9.57 -67.57
C CYS A 221 36.22 10.46 -68.77
N TYR A 222 37.34 11.19 -68.74
CA TYR A 222 37.75 12.04 -69.85
C TYR A 222 37.95 11.23 -71.15
N THR A 223 38.62 10.08 -71.08
CA THR A 223 38.83 9.22 -72.24
C THR A 223 37.53 8.56 -72.75
N LEU A 224 36.62 8.18 -71.85
CA LEU A 224 35.39 7.46 -72.22
C LEU A 224 34.28 8.39 -72.73
N THR A 225 34.07 9.53 -72.07
CA THR A 225 32.94 10.45 -72.37
C THR A 225 33.37 11.67 -73.16
N GLY A 226 34.68 11.93 -73.26
CA GLY A 226 35.22 13.15 -73.88
C GLY A 226 35.07 14.39 -72.99
N TYR A 227 34.64 14.26 -71.72
CA TYR A 227 34.48 15.39 -70.81
C TYR A 227 35.37 15.28 -69.57
N GLN A 228 36.12 16.34 -69.31
CA GLN A 228 36.94 16.48 -68.11
C GLN A 228 36.12 17.24 -67.05
N VAL A 229 35.84 16.56 -65.94
CA VAL A 229 35.03 17.11 -64.83
C VAL A 229 35.95 17.67 -63.74
N ASP A 230 35.85 18.97 -63.51
CA ASP A 230 36.53 19.75 -62.48
C ASP A 230 35.57 20.16 -61.37
N ILE A 231 35.96 19.97 -60.11
CA ILE A 231 35.20 20.48 -58.97
C ILE A 231 35.72 21.88 -58.64
N THR A 232 34.88 22.89 -58.85
CA THR A 232 35.15 24.28 -58.46
C THR A 232 34.66 24.53 -57.02
N ARG A 233 35.04 25.67 -56.42
CA ARG A 233 34.50 26.10 -55.13
C ARG A 233 32.97 26.26 -55.24
N GLU A 234 32.22 25.90 -54.20
CA GLU A 234 30.73 25.98 -54.11
C GLU A 234 29.90 24.85 -54.76
N SER A 235 30.40 23.60 -54.82
CA SER A 235 29.65 22.45 -55.39
C SER A 235 29.26 22.65 -56.87
N GLN A 236 30.11 23.35 -57.60
CA GLN A 236 29.99 23.57 -59.03
C GLN A 236 30.96 22.64 -59.77
N TYR A 237 30.46 21.98 -60.81
CA TYR A 237 31.18 21.06 -61.66
C TYR A 237 31.44 21.73 -63.01
N ARG A 238 32.70 22.02 -63.29
CA ARG A 238 33.15 22.54 -64.58
C ARG A 238 33.43 21.35 -65.50
N LEU A 239 32.77 21.32 -66.64
CA LEU A 239 33.01 20.35 -67.71
C LEU A 239 33.76 21.05 -68.84
N THR A 240 34.93 20.51 -69.17
CA THR A 240 35.67 20.89 -70.37
C THR A 240 35.62 19.73 -71.35
N SER A 241 35.19 20.01 -72.59
CA SER A 241 35.15 18.98 -73.64
C SER A 241 36.55 18.74 -74.21
N MET A 242 36.82 17.51 -74.63
CA MET A 242 38.01 17.10 -75.37
C MET A 242 38.11 17.82 -76.73
N TYR A 243 36.96 18.14 -77.32
CA TYR A 243 36.82 18.76 -78.64
C TYR A 243 36.51 20.27 -78.55
N ALA A 244 36.87 20.91 -77.43
CA ALA A 244 36.64 22.33 -77.23
C ALA A 244 37.45 23.16 -78.25
N GLU A 245 36.78 24.09 -78.95
CA GLU A 245 37.40 24.96 -79.95
C GLU A 245 38.33 26.00 -79.30
N ARG A 246 37.97 26.48 -78.10
CA ARG A 246 38.78 27.40 -77.29
C ARG A 246 39.05 26.81 -75.90
N LYS A 247 40.22 27.12 -75.33
CA LYS A 247 40.61 26.63 -73.98
C LYS A 247 39.70 27.11 -72.85
N ASP A 248 38.96 28.19 -73.08
CA ASP A 248 38.04 28.80 -72.11
C ASP A 248 36.61 28.25 -72.25
N ASP A 249 36.34 27.42 -73.27
CA ASP A 249 35.04 26.82 -73.50
C ASP A 249 34.75 25.76 -72.43
N CYS A 250 33.92 26.13 -71.47
CA CYS A 250 33.55 25.27 -70.37
C CYS A 250 32.06 25.42 -70.04
N LEU A 251 31.46 24.30 -69.65
CA LEU A 251 30.12 24.26 -69.08
C LEU A 251 30.24 24.18 -67.57
N VAL A 252 29.43 24.91 -66.83
CA VAL A 252 29.43 24.86 -65.37
C VAL A 252 28.07 24.39 -64.90
N PHE A 253 28.03 23.26 -64.20
CA PHE A 253 26.82 22.72 -63.59
C PHE A 253 26.88 22.92 -62.08
N LYS A 254 25.78 23.31 -61.46
CA LYS A 254 25.65 23.41 -60.00
C LYS A 254 24.72 22.33 -59.50
N ALA A 255 25.19 21.57 -58.53
CA ALA A 255 24.34 20.64 -57.79
C ALA A 255 23.32 21.45 -56.96
N THR A 256 22.04 21.25 -57.25
CA THR A 256 20.91 21.80 -56.50
C THR A 256 20.19 20.65 -55.79
N GLY A 257 19.85 20.84 -54.52
CA GLY A 257 19.14 19.85 -53.69
C GLY A 257 19.99 19.20 -52.57
N PRO A 258 19.34 18.62 -51.54
CA PRO A 258 19.98 18.13 -50.30
C PRO A 258 20.94 16.93 -50.49
N SER A 259 20.99 16.35 -51.69
CA SER A 259 21.82 15.18 -52.02
C SER A 259 22.57 15.30 -53.35
N GLY A 260 22.59 16.49 -53.98
CA GLY A 260 23.19 16.68 -55.31
C GLY A 260 22.49 15.95 -56.46
N ALA A 261 21.22 15.58 -56.28
CA ALA A 261 20.46 14.76 -57.21
C ALA A 261 20.01 15.50 -58.48
N THR A 262 19.87 16.83 -58.43
CA THR A 262 19.55 17.65 -59.61
C THR A 262 20.72 18.56 -59.94
N MET A 263 21.14 18.57 -61.20
CA MET A 263 22.24 19.41 -61.69
C MET A 263 21.64 20.49 -62.58
N GLN A 264 21.93 21.76 -62.28
CA GLN A 264 21.48 22.90 -63.09
C GLN A 264 22.65 23.49 -63.87
N LEU A 265 22.47 23.73 -65.16
CA LEU A 265 23.48 24.41 -65.98
C LEU A 265 23.50 25.91 -65.63
N LEU A 266 24.69 26.44 -65.35
CA LEU A 266 24.93 27.88 -65.25
C LEU A 266 25.27 28.43 -66.63
N GLU A 267 24.84 29.67 -66.88
CA GLU A 267 25.18 30.40 -68.09
C GLU A 267 26.69 30.71 -68.10
N THR A 268 27.41 30.04 -69.01
CA THR A 268 28.80 30.36 -69.36
C THR A 268 28.85 31.00 -70.76
N GLU A 269 29.99 31.58 -71.13
CA GLU A 269 30.18 32.16 -72.47
C GLU A 269 29.97 31.10 -73.57
N PHE A 270 30.35 29.85 -73.30
CA PHE A 270 30.11 28.71 -74.18
C PHE A 270 28.65 28.26 -74.17
N SER A 271 27.93 28.33 -73.04
CA SER A 271 26.49 28.05 -73.00
C SER A 271 25.69 28.94 -73.96
N ARG A 272 26.14 30.18 -74.19
CA ARG A 272 25.52 31.13 -75.12
C ARG A 272 25.69 30.78 -76.60
N THR A 273 26.66 29.94 -76.96
CA THR A 273 26.90 29.55 -78.37
C THR A 273 26.06 28.35 -78.80
N VAL A 274 25.47 27.62 -77.85
CA VAL A 274 24.65 26.41 -78.11
C VAL A 274 23.22 26.49 -77.52
N PRO A 275 22.47 27.59 -77.72
CA PRO A 275 21.14 27.76 -77.12
C PRO A 275 20.12 26.74 -77.63
N GLU A 276 20.21 26.35 -78.90
CA GLU A 276 19.28 25.39 -79.54
C GLU A 276 19.39 23.99 -78.91
N LEU A 277 20.62 23.54 -78.63
CA LEU A 277 20.88 22.24 -77.99
C LEU A 277 20.42 22.25 -76.53
N ILE A 278 20.57 23.38 -75.83
CA ILE A 278 20.10 23.56 -74.45
C ILE A 278 18.58 23.54 -74.40
N GLU A 279 17.89 24.29 -75.27
CA GLU A 279 16.43 24.32 -75.28
C GLU A 279 15.83 22.94 -75.58
N LEU A 280 16.38 22.23 -76.56
CA LEU A 280 15.88 20.92 -76.95
C LEU A 280 16.15 19.86 -75.86
N HIS A 281 17.40 19.72 -75.40
CA HIS A 281 17.79 18.58 -74.58
C HIS A 281 17.68 18.84 -73.06
N LEU A 282 17.87 20.08 -72.61
CA LEU A 282 17.76 20.43 -71.18
C LEU A 282 16.37 20.95 -70.81
N LEU A 283 15.70 21.76 -71.64
CA LEU A 283 14.36 22.29 -71.30
C LEU A 283 13.21 21.36 -71.73
N ARG A 284 13.27 20.75 -72.92
CA ARG A 284 12.18 19.87 -73.40
C ARG A 284 12.33 18.41 -72.98
N GLN A 285 13.56 17.88 -72.99
CA GLN A 285 13.82 16.46 -72.69
C GLN A 285 14.32 16.20 -71.25
N ASP A 286 14.68 17.26 -70.50
CA ASP A 286 15.18 17.20 -69.12
C ASP A 286 16.29 16.15 -68.89
N SER A 287 17.20 16.01 -69.86
CA SER A 287 18.25 14.98 -69.84
C SER A 287 19.63 15.56 -70.15
N ILE A 288 20.43 15.71 -69.08
CA ILE A 288 21.83 16.14 -69.18
C ILE A 288 22.68 15.16 -69.99
N PRO A 289 22.55 13.82 -69.84
CA PRO A 289 23.29 12.88 -70.68
C PRO A 289 22.99 13.01 -72.17
N ALA A 290 21.72 13.25 -72.54
CA ALA A 290 21.33 13.47 -73.94
C ALA A 290 21.93 14.76 -74.48
N PHE A 291 21.89 15.84 -73.70
CA PHE A 291 22.53 17.11 -74.04
C PHE A 291 24.04 16.97 -74.27
N LEU A 292 24.78 16.37 -73.33
CA LEU A 292 26.23 16.20 -73.44
C LEU A 292 26.60 15.31 -74.63
N SER A 293 25.81 14.28 -74.92
CA SER A 293 26.06 13.39 -76.06
C SER A 293 25.86 14.11 -77.40
N ALA A 294 24.77 14.86 -77.55
CA ALA A 294 24.51 15.69 -78.74
C ALA A 294 25.59 16.76 -78.93
N LEU A 295 26.00 17.40 -77.83
CA LEU A 295 27.07 18.39 -77.84
C LEU A 295 28.43 17.80 -78.23
N THR A 296 28.79 16.61 -77.73
CA THR A 296 30.02 15.93 -78.15
C THR A 296 30.02 15.64 -79.65
N LEU A 297 28.90 15.18 -80.20
CA LEU A 297 28.77 14.92 -81.63
C LEU A 297 28.87 16.21 -82.46
N ASP A 298 28.24 17.30 -82.01
CA ASP A 298 28.33 18.61 -82.67
C ASP A 298 29.78 19.12 -82.65
N LEU A 299 30.44 19.16 -81.49
CA LEU A 299 31.83 19.59 -81.36
C LEU A 299 32.79 18.72 -82.18
N PHE A 300 32.59 17.40 -82.19
CA PHE A 300 33.37 16.49 -83.03
C PHE A 300 33.16 16.76 -84.52
N SER A 301 31.93 17.04 -84.95
CA SER A 301 31.64 17.38 -86.35
C SER A 301 32.32 18.68 -86.77
N ARG A 302 32.30 19.71 -85.91
CA ARG A 302 32.98 20.99 -86.18
C ARG A 302 34.49 20.84 -86.26
N GLN A 303 35.08 19.98 -85.44
CA GLN A 303 36.51 19.70 -85.47
C GLN A 303 36.95 18.87 -86.69
N THR A 304 36.06 18.04 -87.24
CA THR A 304 36.34 17.22 -88.43
C THR A 304 36.01 17.90 -89.76
N LEU A 305 35.24 18.99 -89.73
CA LEU A 305 34.93 19.83 -90.90
C LEU A 305 35.94 20.97 -91.12
N ALA A 306 36.96 21.08 -90.25
CA ALA A 306 38.09 21.99 -90.40
C ALA A 306 39.23 21.38 -91.25
#